data_AF-A0A7K0CMA9-F1
#
_entry.id   AF-A0A7K0CMA9-F1
#
_cell.length_a   1.000
_cell.length_b   1.000
_cell.length_c   1.000
_cell.angle_alpha   90.00
_cell.angle_beta   90.00
_cell.angle_gamma   90.00
#
_symmetry.space_group_name_H-M   'P 1'
#
loop_
_entity.id
_entity.type
_entity.pdbx_description
1 polymer ?
#
loop_
_entity_poly.entity_id
_entity_poly.type
_entity_poly.pdbx_seq_one_letter_code
_entity_poly.pdbx_strand_id
1 'polypeptide(L)'
;MATLLERSRTSESTGQGFVTEDYDANPALCRKGVWQGAAQFFRETVTLSYEHDPEPLNVFWLLNGTDVLYPVPGYYGGGPVLGSQGVTYRWPVDGFRHRISFTSTPGTPTEYVRAQVLYQRLDDPDQVHPQTHYGPALSVPVSGRLVKWPADKLAEEERCLDRFTEIRRRYVRWHKPKPGESLPGLGQLRGDDAIRLAAMAEQLETLDLTANRELAEALERELSVALLRAEGTRGLE
;
A
#
# COMPACT_ATOMS: atom_id res chain seq x y z
N MET A 1 22.96 -1.22 17.85
CA MET A 1 21.57 -1.35 17.44
C MET A 1 21.43 -0.86 16.01
N ALA A 2 20.80 -1.65 15.13
CA ALA A 2 20.52 -1.26 13.75
C ALA A 2 19.04 -0.83 13.62
N THR A 3 18.76 0.30 12.95
CA THR A 3 17.40 0.83 12.83
C THR A 3 17.19 1.51 11.49
N LEU A 4 16.01 1.35 10.91
CA LEU A 4 15.56 2.03 9.71
C LEU A 4 14.38 2.94 10.06
N LEU A 5 14.46 4.21 9.69
CA LEU A 5 13.40 5.18 9.96
C LEU A 5 13.26 6.23 8.86
N GLU A 6 12.06 6.81 8.75
CA GLU A 6 11.81 8.01 7.95
C GLU A 6 12.46 9.22 8.63
N ARG A 7 13.35 9.92 7.93
CA ARG A 7 14.06 11.10 8.43
C ARG A 7 13.44 12.41 7.99
N SER A 8 12.90 12.46 6.79
CA SER A 8 12.27 13.67 6.26
C SER A 8 11.25 13.35 5.20
N ARG A 9 10.24 14.20 5.12
CA ARG A 9 9.25 14.24 4.05
C ARG A 9 9.04 15.67 3.64
N THR A 10 9.20 15.95 2.36
CA THR A 10 9.06 17.29 1.79
C THR A 10 8.17 17.22 0.58
N SER A 11 7.33 18.24 0.39
CA SER A 11 6.47 18.35 -0.79
C SER A 11 6.58 19.73 -1.41
N GLU A 12 6.61 19.78 -2.73
CA GLU A 12 6.62 20.99 -3.53
C GLU A 12 5.40 20.99 -4.45
N SER A 13 4.52 21.98 -4.28
CA SER A 13 3.30 22.10 -5.09
C SER A 13 3.67 22.39 -6.55
N THR A 14 3.13 21.59 -7.47
CA THR A 14 3.36 21.76 -8.92
C THR A 14 2.11 22.24 -9.65
N GLY A 15 0.94 22.15 -9.02
CA GLY A 15 -0.28 22.72 -9.57
C GLY A 15 -1.54 22.26 -8.85
N GLN A 16 -2.68 22.65 -9.42
CA GLN A 16 -4.01 22.24 -8.98
C GLN A 16 -4.85 21.89 -10.20
N GLY A 17 -5.88 21.07 -10.01
CA GLY A 17 -6.82 20.72 -11.06
C GLY A 17 -7.98 19.89 -10.54
N PHE A 18 -8.61 19.16 -11.43
CA PHE A 18 -9.68 18.21 -11.09
C PHE A 18 -9.26 16.80 -11.47
N VAL A 19 -9.66 15.85 -10.63
CA VAL A 19 -9.60 14.42 -10.96
C VAL A 19 -11.03 13.94 -11.10
N THR A 20 -11.29 13.24 -12.19
CA THR A 20 -12.57 12.58 -12.45
C THR A 20 -12.35 11.08 -12.41
N GLU A 21 -13.13 10.38 -11.58
CA GLU A 21 -13.18 8.92 -11.54
C GLU A 21 -14.58 8.46 -11.93
N ASP A 22 -14.66 7.63 -12.97
CA ASP A 22 -15.90 7.03 -13.47
C ASP A 22 -16.02 5.60 -12.95
N TYR A 23 -16.87 5.41 -11.93
CA TYR A 23 -17.12 4.11 -11.33
C TYR A 23 -18.21 3.30 -12.05
N ASP A 24 -18.86 3.86 -13.06
CA ASP A 24 -19.73 3.09 -13.94
C ASP A 24 -18.87 2.33 -14.97
N ALA A 25 -17.78 2.95 -15.44
CA ALA A 25 -16.78 2.31 -16.29
C ALA A 25 -15.78 1.45 -15.51
N ASN A 26 -15.40 1.86 -14.30
CA ASN A 26 -14.47 1.13 -13.42
C ASN A 26 -15.09 0.88 -12.04
N PRO A 27 -15.93 -0.16 -11.91
CA PRO A 27 -16.70 -0.44 -10.71
C PRO A 27 -15.84 -0.48 -9.44
N ALA A 28 -16.36 0.11 -8.37
CA ALA A 28 -15.81 0.04 -7.02
C ALA A 28 -16.94 -0.33 -6.04
N LEU A 29 -16.61 -1.05 -4.96
CA LEU A 29 -17.63 -1.64 -4.09
C LEU A 29 -18.61 -0.61 -3.51
N CYS A 30 -18.07 0.51 -3.01
CA CYS A 30 -18.83 1.54 -2.30
C CYS A 30 -18.74 2.92 -2.96
N ARG A 31 -18.35 2.97 -4.24
CA ARG A 31 -18.38 4.21 -5.03
C ARG A 31 -19.12 3.95 -6.34
N LYS A 32 -20.03 4.84 -6.69
CA LYS A 32 -20.92 4.71 -7.84
C LYS A 32 -20.99 6.02 -8.62
N GLY A 33 -21.24 5.92 -9.93
CA GLY A 33 -21.31 7.07 -10.83
C GLY A 33 -19.97 7.74 -11.05
N VAL A 34 -20.03 8.98 -11.53
CA VAL A 34 -18.84 9.81 -11.78
C VAL A 34 -18.57 10.70 -10.56
N TRP A 35 -17.37 10.58 -10.00
CA TRP A 35 -16.89 11.46 -8.94
C TRP A 35 -15.91 12.47 -9.51
N GLN A 36 -16.06 13.73 -9.11
CA GLN A 36 -15.11 14.79 -9.44
C GLN A 36 -14.55 15.37 -8.15
N GLY A 37 -13.23 15.33 -7.99
CA GLY A 37 -12.52 15.85 -6.83
C GLY A 37 -11.57 16.98 -7.22
N ALA A 38 -11.33 17.90 -6.29
CA ALA A 38 -10.28 18.91 -6.43
C ALA A 38 -8.94 18.27 -6.10
N ALA A 39 -7.98 18.38 -7.01
CA ALA A 39 -6.66 17.77 -6.86
C ALA A 39 -5.58 18.84 -6.68
N GLN A 40 -4.70 18.60 -5.72
CA GLN A 40 -3.41 19.28 -5.62
C GLN A 40 -2.34 18.33 -6.13
N PHE A 41 -1.54 18.80 -7.09
CA PHE A 41 -0.40 18.07 -7.63
C PHE A 41 0.88 18.59 -6.99
N PHE A 42 1.77 17.67 -6.64
CA PHE A 42 3.05 18.01 -6.02
C PHE A 42 4.10 16.97 -6.34
N ARG A 43 5.37 17.36 -6.17
CA ARG A 43 6.48 16.44 -6.06
C ARG A 43 6.73 16.21 -4.58
N GLU A 44 6.71 14.96 -4.16
CA GLU A 44 7.06 14.54 -2.81
C GLU A 44 8.44 13.87 -2.82
N THR A 45 9.26 14.18 -1.83
CA THR A 45 10.48 13.43 -1.55
C THR A 45 10.43 12.89 -0.12
N VAL A 46 10.56 11.56 0.00
CA VAL A 46 10.61 10.83 1.27
C VAL A 46 12.00 10.27 1.44
N THR A 47 12.65 10.58 2.56
CA THR A 47 14.02 10.13 2.86
C THR A 47 14.02 9.19 4.05
N LEU A 48 14.56 7.99 3.85
CA LEU A 48 14.82 7.02 4.90
C LEU A 48 16.30 7.05 5.30
N SER A 49 16.57 6.71 6.55
CA SER A 49 17.92 6.52 7.08
C SER A 49 18.02 5.20 7.80
N TYR A 50 18.98 4.39 7.37
CA TYR A 50 19.46 3.23 8.09
C TYR A 50 20.67 3.62 8.93
N GLU A 51 20.62 3.33 10.21
CA GLU A 51 21.62 3.69 11.20
C GLU A 51 22.02 2.45 11.99
N HIS A 52 23.32 2.23 12.12
CA HIS A 52 23.86 1.06 12.81
C HIS A 52 25.03 1.44 13.73
N ASP A 53 25.41 0.50 14.58
CA ASP A 53 26.61 0.59 15.43
C ASP A 53 27.87 0.73 14.58
N PRO A 54 29.00 1.16 15.16
CA PRO A 54 30.25 1.45 14.45
C PRO A 54 30.95 0.27 13.75
N GLU A 55 30.23 -0.82 13.49
CA GLU A 55 30.66 -1.93 12.66
C GLU A 55 30.73 -1.48 11.18
N PRO A 56 31.86 -1.75 10.47
CA PRO A 56 31.98 -1.43 9.06
C PRO A 56 31.09 -2.35 8.24
N LEU A 57 30.03 -1.80 7.64
CA LEU A 57 29.07 -2.52 6.81
C LEU A 57 29.08 -1.98 5.38
N ASN A 58 29.03 -2.89 4.41
CA ASN A 58 28.54 -2.54 3.08
C ASN A 58 27.02 -2.66 3.08
N VAL A 59 26.31 -1.58 2.76
CA VAL A 59 24.84 -1.52 2.82
C VAL A 59 24.25 -1.32 1.43
N PHE A 60 23.19 -2.07 1.16
CA PHE A 60 22.43 -2.12 -0.08
C PHE A 60 20.94 -2.04 0.23
N TRP A 61 20.13 -1.78 -0.80
CA TRP A 61 18.67 -1.72 -0.66
C TRP A 61 18.02 -2.69 -1.61
N LEU A 62 17.06 -3.44 -1.11
CA LEU A 62 16.10 -4.19 -1.90
C LEU A 62 14.78 -3.43 -1.87
N LEU A 63 14.30 -2.99 -3.04
CA LEU A 63 13.06 -2.24 -3.17
C LEU A 63 11.98 -3.13 -3.78
N ASN A 64 10.80 -3.12 -3.16
CA ASN A 64 9.62 -3.90 -3.58
C ASN A 64 9.93 -5.40 -3.86
N GLY A 65 10.98 -5.94 -3.22
CA GLY A 65 11.39 -7.34 -3.37
C GLY A 65 12.18 -7.68 -4.63
N THR A 66 12.39 -6.75 -5.56
CA THR A 66 13.00 -7.05 -6.87
C THR A 66 14.23 -6.20 -7.20
N ASP A 67 14.22 -4.91 -6.85
CA ASP A 67 15.26 -3.99 -7.29
C ASP A 67 16.37 -3.87 -6.24
N VAL A 68 17.54 -4.45 -6.54
CA VAL A 68 18.74 -4.31 -5.69
C VAL A 68 19.53 -3.09 -6.11
N LEU A 69 19.55 -2.08 -5.25
CA LEU A 69 20.47 -0.96 -5.39
C LEU A 69 21.79 -1.33 -4.73
N TYR A 70 22.75 -1.73 -5.55
CA TYR A 70 24.14 -1.81 -5.18
C TYR A 70 24.77 -0.44 -5.37
N PRO A 71 24.94 0.38 -4.31
CA PRO A 71 25.69 1.58 -4.49
C PRO A 71 27.14 1.18 -4.73
N VAL A 72 27.83 1.91 -5.59
CA VAL A 72 29.30 1.92 -5.75
C VAL A 72 29.73 3.31 -5.28
N PRO A 73 30.91 3.51 -4.65
CA PRO A 73 31.35 4.85 -4.30
C PRO A 73 31.34 5.75 -5.56
N GLY A 74 30.58 6.85 -5.51
CA GLY A 74 30.40 7.77 -6.65
C GLY A 74 29.18 7.51 -7.55
N TYR A 75 28.41 6.43 -7.33
CA TYR A 75 27.18 6.14 -8.06
C TYR A 75 25.94 6.50 -7.21
N TYR A 76 25.17 7.48 -7.67
CA TYR A 76 24.14 8.17 -6.86
C TYR A 76 22.70 7.99 -7.37
N GLY A 77 22.43 7.08 -8.30
CA GLY A 77 21.10 6.95 -8.92
C GLY A 77 20.62 5.51 -9.04
N GLY A 78 19.43 5.22 -8.54
CA GLY A 78 18.64 4.07 -8.97
C GLY A 78 17.83 4.40 -10.23
N GLY A 79 17.41 3.37 -10.96
CA GLY A 79 16.37 3.52 -11.99
C GLY A 79 15.01 3.89 -11.37
N PRO A 80 14.00 4.19 -12.20
CA PRO A 80 12.65 4.39 -11.70
C PRO A 80 12.17 3.11 -10.99
N VAL A 81 11.54 3.28 -9.82
CA VAL A 81 10.86 2.20 -9.09
C VAL A 81 9.38 2.51 -9.15
N LEU A 82 8.52 1.48 -9.15
CA LEU A 82 7.07 1.69 -9.07
C LEU A 82 6.76 2.64 -7.89
N GLY A 83 6.09 3.76 -8.18
CA GLY A 83 5.74 4.80 -7.21
C GLY A 83 6.77 5.92 -7.03
N SER A 84 7.96 5.81 -7.63
CA SER A 84 9.04 6.78 -7.49
C SER A 84 9.84 6.95 -8.80
N GLN A 85 9.78 8.13 -9.40
CA GLN A 85 10.51 8.45 -10.62
C GLN A 85 12.02 8.64 -10.43
N GLY A 86 12.45 8.87 -9.19
CA GLY A 86 13.87 8.98 -8.87
C GLY A 86 14.17 8.38 -7.52
N VAL A 87 15.09 7.41 -7.50
CA VAL A 87 15.64 6.89 -6.26
C VAL A 87 17.07 7.40 -6.12
N THR A 88 17.31 8.19 -5.08
CA THR A 88 18.64 8.69 -4.75
C THR A 88 19.15 7.99 -3.51
N TYR A 89 20.34 7.42 -3.60
CA TYR A 89 21.03 6.86 -2.45
C TYR A 89 22.27 7.69 -2.12
N ARG A 90 22.57 7.83 -0.83
CA ARG A 90 23.79 8.46 -0.35
C ARG A 90 24.62 7.46 0.46
N TRP A 91 25.78 7.10 -0.11
CA TRP A 91 26.84 6.32 0.53
C TRP A 91 27.40 7.08 1.74
N PRO A 92 27.67 6.41 2.89
CA PRO A 92 27.61 6.91 4.24
C PRO A 92 27.79 8.39 4.50
N VAL A 93 26.81 8.94 5.21
CA VAL A 93 27.00 10.13 6.02
C VAL A 93 27.66 9.66 7.32
N ASP A 94 28.88 10.11 7.60
CA ASP A 94 29.63 9.79 8.83
C ASP A 94 29.95 8.29 9.06
N GLY A 95 30.01 7.47 8.00
CA GLY A 95 30.42 6.06 8.07
C GLY A 95 29.37 5.05 8.57
N PHE A 96 28.32 5.49 9.28
CA PHE A 96 27.34 4.60 9.92
C PHE A 96 25.88 4.93 9.60
N ARG A 97 25.64 5.87 8.68
CA ARG A 97 24.30 6.30 8.26
C ARG A 97 24.14 6.24 6.76
N HIS A 98 23.18 5.43 6.32
CA HIS A 98 22.90 5.17 4.92
C HIS A 98 21.52 5.74 4.58
N ARG A 99 21.44 6.61 3.56
CA ARG A 99 20.18 7.28 3.22
C ARG A 99 19.70 6.88 1.84
N ILE A 100 18.39 6.68 1.72
CA ILE A 100 17.69 6.49 0.45
C ILE A 100 16.52 7.46 0.38
N SER A 101 16.32 8.07 -0.78
CA SER A 101 15.27 9.05 -1.01
C SER A 101 14.43 8.63 -2.21
N PHE A 102 13.12 8.65 -2.05
CA PHE A 102 12.13 8.36 -3.09
C PHE A 102 11.47 9.65 -3.51
N THR A 103 11.38 9.91 -4.81
CA THR A 103 10.76 11.13 -5.35
C THR A 103 9.57 10.77 -6.23
N SER A 104 8.40 11.28 -5.87
CA SER A 104 7.16 11.05 -6.61
C SER A 104 7.11 11.82 -7.93
N THR A 105 6.27 11.33 -8.83
CA THR A 105 5.90 12.06 -10.05
C THR A 105 4.67 12.92 -9.74
N PRO A 106 4.66 14.21 -10.07
CA PRO A 106 3.45 15.01 -9.95
C PRO A 106 2.24 14.35 -10.64
N GLY A 107 1.12 14.25 -9.92
CA GLY A 107 -0.11 13.67 -10.44
C GLY A 107 -0.26 12.16 -10.27
N THR A 108 0.76 11.43 -9.82
CA THR A 108 0.60 9.98 -9.54
C THR A 108 -0.17 9.75 -8.25
N PRO A 109 -1.03 8.70 -8.18
CA PRO A 109 -1.66 8.28 -6.95
C PRO A 109 -0.62 7.89 -5.89
N THR A 110 -1.06 7.76 -4.64
CA THR A 110 -0.20 7.26 -3.56
C THR A 110 0.16 5.81 -3.81
N GLU A 111 1.45 5.52 -3.88
CA GLU A 111 2.01 4.19 -3.99
C GLU A 111 2.92 3.91 -2.79
N TYR A 112 3.03 2.65 -2.39
CA TYR A 112 3.88 2.26 -1.25
C TYR A 112 5.18 1.67 -1.78
N VAL A 113 6.31 2.22 -1.34
CA VAL A 113 7.63 1.67 -1.63
C VAL A 113 8.12 0.92 -0.40
N ARG A 114 8.34 -0.40 -0.53
CA ARG A 114 8.94 -1.24 0.50
C ARG A 114 10.46 -1.21 0.36
N ALA A 115 11.13 -0.61 1.33
CA ALA A 115 12.59 -0.56 1.40
C ALA A 115 13.11 -1.58 2.42
N GLN A 116 13.87 -2.56 1.94
CA GLN A 116 14.53 -3.58 2.76
C GLN A 116 16.03 -3.32 2.75
N VAL A 117 16.63 -3.15 3.94
CA VAL A 117 18.09 -3.03 4.07
C VAL A 117 18.72 -4.40 3.85
N LEU A 118 19.77 -4.46 3.05
CA LEU A 118 20.68 -5.59 2.96
C LEU A 118 22.07 -5.12 3.37
N TYR A 119 22.84 -5.96 4.05
CA TYR A 119 24.20 -5.59 4.44
C TYR A 119 25.17 -6.77 4.41
N GLN A 120 26.44 -6.45 4.24
CA GLN A 120 27.57 -7.37 4.34
C GLN A 120 28.52 -6.85 5.42
N ARG A 121 29.02 -7.75 6.26
CA ARG A 121 30.05 -7.41 7.25
C ARG A 121 31.42 -7.45 6.58
N LEU A 122 32.29 -6.53 6.99
CA LEU A 122 33.64 -6.36 6.45
C LEU A 122 34.75 -6.92 7.37
N ASP A 123 34.37 -7.69 8.39
CA ASP A 123 35.24 -8.19 9.46
C ASP A 123 36.03 -9.47 9.10
N ASP A 124 35.81 -10.06 7.93
CA ASP A 124 36.52 -11.26 7.47
C ASP A 124 37.29 -11.01 6.16
N PRO A 125 38.60 -10.68 6.24
CA PRO A 125 39.44 -10.41 5.06
C PRO A 125 39.71 -11.66 4.20
N ASP A 126 39.41 -12.88 4.68
CA ASP A 126 39.62 -14.14 3.96
C ASP A 126 38.36 -14.63 3.22
N GLN A 127 37.22 -13.96 3.39
CA GLN A 127 35.99 -14.26 2.65
C GLN A 127 36.03 -13.69 1.22
N VAL A 128 36.26 -14.58 0.25
CA VAL A 128 36.18 -14.28 -1.19
C VAL A 128 34.77 -13.78 -1.60
N HIS A 129 33.73 -14.13 -0.83
CA HIS A 129 32.35 -13.69 -1.03
C HIS A 129 31.67 -13.38 0.32
N PRO A 130 31.58 -12.09 0.73
CA PRO A 130 30.91 -11.73 1.97
C PRO A 130 29.43 -12.14 1.95
N GLN A 131 28.97 -12.80 3.02
CA GLN A 131 27.57 -13.19 3.15
C GLN A 131 26.66 -11.95 3.23
N THR A 132 25.53 -11.99 2.50
CA THR A 132 24.54 -10.91 2.51
C THR A 132 23.46 -11.21 3.54
N HIS A 133 23.24 -10.28 4.46
CA HIS A 133 22.25 -10.37 5.52
C HIS A 133 21.05 -9.45 5.25
N TYR A 134 19.87 -9.90 5.66
CA TYR A 134 18.65 -9.08 5.66
C TYR A 134 18.60 -8.24 6.94
N GLY A 135 18.51 -6.92 6.77
CA GLY A 135 18.33 -5.94 7.84
C GLY A 135 16.86 -5.59 8.10
N PRO A 136 16.59 -4.43 8.72
CA PRO A 136 15.24 -3.92 8.88
C PRO A 136 14.60 -3.52 7.54
N ALA A 137 13.26 -3.53 7.49
CA ALA A 137 12.48 -3.07 6.35
C ALA A 137 11.40 -2.08 6.78
N LEU A 138 11.05 -1.18 5.87
CA LEU A 138 10.00 -0.19 6.07
C LEU A 138 9.27 0.07 4.75
N SER A 139 7.94 0.03 4.78
CA SER A 139 7.10 0.46 3.67
C SER A 139 6.67 1.90 3.89
N VAL A 140 6.93 2.77 2.92
CA VAL A 140 6.58 4.19 3.00
C VAL A 140 5.67 4.62 1.84
N PRO A 141 4.63 5.42 2.11
CA PRO A 141 3.80 5.98 1.06
C PRO A 141 4.54 7.13 0.38
N VAL A 142 4.49 7.13 -0.95
CA VAL A 142 5.02 8.16 -1.84
C VAL A 142 3.88 8.60 -2.76
N SER A 143 3.55 9.88 -2.78
CA SER A 143 2.39 10.41 -3.52
C SER A 143 2.74 11.62 -4.38
N GLY A 144 2.09 11.72 -5.54
CA GLY A 144 2.20 12.86 -6.44
C GLY A 144 0.96 13.75 -6.45
N ARG A 145 -0.11 13.33 -5.77
CA ARG A 145 -1.38 14.05 -5.73
C ARG A 145 -2.16 13.80 -4.44
N LEU A 146 -2.91 14.81 -4.03
CA LEU A 146 -3.95 14.69 -3.03
C LEU A 146 -5.26 15.11 -3.67
N VAL A 147 -6.28 14.26 -3.55
CA VAL A 147 -7.61 14.53 -4.10
C VAL A 147 -8.57 14.75 -2.94
N LYS A 148 -9.19 15.93 -2.91
CA LYS A 148 -10.31 16.24 -2.04
C LYS A 148 -11.61 15.89 -2.76
N TRP A 149 -12.24 14.81 -2.31
CA TRP A 149 -13.53 14.36 -2.82
C TRP A 149 -14.69 15.14 -2.20
N PRO A 150 -15.86 15.21 -2.88
CA PRO A 150 -17.08 15.79 -2.32
C PRO A 150 -17.50 15.07 -1.02
N ALA A 151 -17.93 15.84 -0.02
CA ALA A 151 -18.24 15.31 1.31
C ALA A 151 -19.47 14.38 1.31
N ASP A 152 -20.47 14.69 0.49
CA ASP A 152 -21.66 13.86 0.27
C ASP A 152 -21.28 12.48 -0.27
N LYS A 153 -20.36 12.44 -1.23
CA LYS A 153 -19.83 11.21 -1.82
C LYS A 153 -19.03 10.37 -0.83
N LEU A 154 -18.17 11.01 -0.03
CA LEU A 154 -17.45 10.32 1.05
C LEU A 154 -18.42 9.74 2.10
N ALA A 155 -19.48 10.46 2.45
CA ALA A 155 -20.48 9.98 3.39
C ALA A 155 -21.33 8.82 2.82
N GLU A 156 -21.60 8.81 1.51
CA GLU A 156 -22.22 7.66 0.83
C GLU A 156 -21.33 6.41 0.89
N GLU A 157 -20.03 6.58 0.62
CA GLU A 157 -19.04 5.51 0.72
C GLU A 157 -18.94 4.95 2.14
N GLU A 158 -18.84 5.81 3.15
CA GLU A 158 -18.77 5.41 4.56
C GLU A 158 -20.00 4.59 4.98
N ARG A 159 -21.21 5.06 4.67
CA ARG A 159 -22.46 4.30 4.96
C ARG A 159 -22.48 2.93 4.29
N CYS A 160 -21.95 2.84 3.07
CA CYS A 160 -21.85 1.56 2.36
C CYS A 160 -20.85 0.62 3.04
N LEU A 161 -19.67 1.11 3.43
CA LEU A 161 -18.65 0.32 4.13
C LEU A 161 -19.13 -0.15 5.51
N ASP A 162 -19.88 0.68 6.23
CA ASP A 162 -20.53 0.31 7.48
C ASP A 162 -21.53 -0.84 7.28
N ARG A 163 -22.33 -0.78 6.21
CA ARG A 163 -23.24 -1.87 5.84
C ARG A 163 -22.48 -3.16 5.54
N PHE A 164 -21.36 -3.10 4.82
CA PHE A 164 -20.52 -4.28 4.57
C PHE A 164 -19.90 -4.84 5.85
N THR A 165 -19.57 -3.97 6.80
CA THR A 165 -19.10 -4.39 8.12
C THR A 165 -20.17 -5.19 8.87
N GLU A 166 -21.43 -4.75 8.80
CA GLU A 166 -22.56 -5.48 9.39
C GLU A 166 -22.85 -6.80 8.67
N ILE A 167 -22.82 -6.82 7.33
CA ILE A 167 -22.95 -8.04 6.52
C ILE A 167 -21.87 -9.05 6.89
N ARG A 168 -20.61 -8.61 7.04
CA ARG A 168 -19.52 -9.47 7.52
C ARG A 168 -19.86 -10.07 8.88
N ARG A 169 -20.31 -9.25 9.84
CA ARG A 169 -20.68 -9.73 11.18
C ARG A 169 -21.79 -10.79 11.16
N ARG A 170 -22.77 -10.63 10.26
CA ARG A 170 -23.95 -11.51 10.18
C ARG A 170 -23.65 -12.84 9.50
N TYR A 171 -22.92 -12.81 8.38
CA TYR A 171 -22.80 -13.95 7.47
C TYR A 171 -21.42 -14.62 7.50
N VAL A 172 -20.36 -13.93 7.94
CA VAL A 172 -19.00 -14.50 8.00
C VAL A 172 -18.78 -15.17 9.35
N ARG A 173 -18.80 -16.51 9.36
CA ARG A 173 -18.83 -17.31 10.59
C ARG A 173 -17.45 -17.56 11.21
N TRP A 174 -16.37 -17.40 10.44
CA TRP A 174 -15.02 -17.87 10.82
C TRP A 174 -14.19 -16.80 11.54
N HIS A 175 -14.61 -15.54 11.48
CA HIS A 175 -13.98 -14.44 12.19
C HIS A 175 -15.07 -13.47 12.68
N LYS A 176 -15.29 -13.38 13.99
CA LYS A 176 -16.17 -12.36 14.57
C LYS A 176 -15.39 -11.04 14.60
N PRO A 177 -15.73 -10.04 13.77
CA PRO A 177 -15.03 -8.76 13.76
C PRO A 177 -15.10 -8.11 15.14
N LYS A 178 -14.00 -7.54 15.62
CA LYS A 178 -14.05 -6.74 16.85
C LYS A 178 -14.85 -5.45 16.60
N PRO A 179 -15.53 -4.90 17.62
CA PRO A 179 -16.11 -3.56 17.52
C PRO A 179 -15.02 -2.54 17.12
N GLY A 180 -15.27 -1.77 16.06
CA GLY A 180 -14.31 -0.79 15.52
C GLY A 180 -13.21 -1.36 14.61
N GLU A 181 -13.20 -2.67 14.34
CA GLU A 181 -12.32 -3.26 13.34
C GLU A 181 -12.80 -2.83 11.94
N SER A 182 -12.07 -1.91 11.32
CA SER A 182 -12.29 -1.55 9.91
C SER A 182 -12.02 -2.76 9.03
N LEU A 183 -12.64 -2.80 7.86
CA LEU A 183 -12.33 -3.76 6.80
C LEU A 183 -11.19 -3.22 5.92
N PRO A 184 -9.90 -3.51 6.19
CA PRO A 184 -8.83 -3.06 5.34
C PRO A 184 -9.01 -3.66 3.94
N GLY A 185 -8.95 -2.83 2.90
CA GLY A 185 -8.94 -3.27 1.50
C GLY A 185 -10.27 -3.21 0.76
N LEU A 186 -11.44 -3.23 1.43
CA LEU A 186 -12.73 -3.21 0.71
C LEU A 186 -12.98 -1.93 -0.10
N GLY A 187 -12.58 -0.78 0.42
CA GLY A 187 -12.64 0.49 -0.33
C GLY A 187 -11.72 0.52 -1.56
N GLN A 188 -10.77 -0.42 -1.67
CA GLN A 188 -9.84 -0.57 -2.79
C GLN A 188 -10.28 -1.66 -3.78
N LEU A 189 -11.33 -2.45 -3.47
CA LEU A 189 -11.84 -3.47 -4.37
C LEU A 189 -12.40 -2.83 -5.65
N ARG A 190 -12.03 -3.36 -6.82
CA ARG A 190 -12.40 -2.83 -8.13
C ARG A 190 -12.90 -3.92 -9.08
N GLY A 191 -13.58 -3.51 -10.14
CA GLY A 191 -13.97 -4.36 -11.27
C GLY A 191 -14.93 -5.49 -10.87
N ASP A 192 -14.76 -6.65 -11.50
CA ASP A 192 -15.62 -7.81 -11.33
C ASP A 192 -15.72 -8.28 -9.87
N ASP A 193 -14.63 -8.21 -9.11
CA ASP A 193 -14.63 -8.63 -7.71
C ASP A 193 -15.53 -7.71 -6.87
N ALA A 194 -15.51 -6.41 -7.13
CA ALA A 194 -16.41 -5.46 -6.48
C ALA A 194 -17.88 -5.73 -6.83
N ILE A 195 -18.17 -6.01 -8.11
CA ILE A 195 -19.53 -6.33 -8.57
C ILE A 195 -20.03 -7.61 -7.92
N ARG A 196 -19.23 -8.69 -7.96
CA ARG A 196 -19.61 -10.00 -7.41
C ARG A 196 -19.85 -9.91 -5.90
N LEU A 197 -18.97 -9.23 -5.18
CA LEU A 197 -19.10 -9.04 -3.74
C LEU A 197 -20.39 -8.27 -3.40
N ALA A 198 -20.67 -7.19 -4.13
CA ALA A 198 -21.92 -6.42 -3.99
C ALA A 198 -23.16 -7.27 -4.27
N ALA A 199 -23.15 -8.05 -5.35
CA ALA A 199 -24.28 -8.89 -5.75
C ALA A 199 -24.56 -10.00 -4.72
N MET A 200 -23.53 -10.69 -4.22
CA MET A 200 -23.70 -11.72 -3.18
C MET A 200 -24.27 -11.13 -1.88
N ALA A 201 -23.75 -9.98 -1.46
CA ALA A 201 -24.22 -9.26 -0.29
C ALA A 201 -25.70 -8.83 -0.44
N GLU A 202 -26.06 -8.25 -1.58
CA GLU A 202 -27.43 -7.85 -1.87
C GLU A 202 -28.39 -9.03 -1.94
N GLN A 203 -27.96 -10.13 -2.55
CA GLN A 203 -28.76 -11.34 -2.65
C GLN A 203 -29.03 -11.94 -1.27
N LEU A 204 -28.02 -12.03 -0.38
CA LEU A 204 -28.20 -12.54 0.98
C LEU A 204 -29.15 -11.68 1.83
N GLU A 205 -29.13 -10.36 1.64
CA GLU A 205 -30.00 -9.43 2.37
C GLU A 205 -31.45 -9.43 1.87
N THR A 206 -31.70 -9.90 0.65
CA THR A 206 -33.03 -9.92 0.03
C THR A 206 -33.66 -11.32 -0.06
N LEU A 207 -32.85 -12.37 0.06
CA LEU A 207 -33.29 -13.76 -0.02
C LEU A 207 -34.11 -14.17 1.21
N ASP A 208 -35.22 -14.88 0.99
CA ASP A 208 -35.86 -15.66 2.06
C ASP A 208 -34.96 -16.84 2.43
N LEU A 209 -34.21 -16.67 3.52
CA LEU A 209 -33.23 -17.64 4.02
C LEU A 209 -33.87 -18.97 4.43
N THR A 210 -35.16 -18.97 4.79
CA THR A 210 -35.86 -20.19 5.22
C THR A 210 -36.27 -21.01 4.00
N ALA A 211 -36.81 -20.33 2.96
CA ALA A 211 -37.21 -20.99 1.72
C ALA A 211 -36.03 -21.41 0.84
N ASN A 212 -34.89 -20.69 0.92
CA ASN A 212 -33.74 -20.88 0.02
C ASN A 212 -32.46 -21.24 0.78
N ARG A 213 -32.58 -22.12 1.78
CA ARG A 213 -31.49 -22.43 2.71
C ARG A 213 -30.19 -22.87 2.03
N GLU A 214 -30.26 -23.76 1.05
CA GLU A 214 -29.05 -24.27 0.36
C GLU A 214 -28.32 -23.15 -0.40
N LEU A 215 -29.08 -22.29 -1.09
CA LEU A 215 -28.53 -21.13 -1.79
C LEU A 215 -27.94 -20.12 -0.81
N ALA A 216 -28.61 -19.86 0.32
CA ALA A 216 -28.08 -18.99 1.37
C ALA A 216 -26.75 -19.52 1.93
N GLU A 217 -26.67 -20.81 2.26
CA GLU A 217 -25.44 -21.44 2.76
C GLU A 217 -24.31 -21.44 1.72
N ALA A 218 -24.62 -21.53 0.43
CA ALA A 218 -23.62 -21.38 -0.64
C ALA A 218 -23.12 -19.93 -0.73
N LEU A 219 -24.03 -18.94 -0.76
CA LEU A 219 -23.69 -17.52 -0.83
C LEU A 219 -22.91 -17.06 0.41
N GLU A 220 -23.27 -17.50 1.62
CA GLU A 220 -22.52 -17.18 2.84
C GLU A 220 -21.06 -17.65 2.76
N ARG A 221 -20.82 -18.85 2.21
CA ARG A 221 -19.47 -19.41 2.04
C ARG A 221 -18.67 -18.63 1.01
N GLU A 222 -19.25 -18.38 -0.16
CA GLU A 222 -18.58 -17.61 -1.22
C GLU A 222 -18.28 -16.17 -0.79
N LEU A 223 -19.24 -15.50 -0.13
CA LEU A 223 -19.04 -14.17 0.45
C LEU A 223 -17.89 -14.15 1.46
N SER A 224 -17.83 -15.17 2.34
CA SER A 224 -16.73 -15.29 3.31
C SER A 224 -15.36 -15.42 2.63
N VAL A 225 -15.26 -16.24 1.59
CA VAL A 225 -14.02 -16.42 0.82
C VAL A 225 -13.63 -15.13 0.09
N ALA A 226 -14.58 -14.45 -0.54
CA ALA A 226 -14.33 -13.21 -1.26
C ALA A 226 -13.83 -12.10 -0.32
N LEU A 227 -14.44 -11.96 0.86
CA LEU A 227 -14.00 -10.99 1.87
C LEU A 227 -12.58 -11.31 2.38
N LEU A 228 -12.27 -12.59 2.63
CA LEU A 228 -10.92 -12.99 3.04
C LEU A 228 -9.87 -12.69 1.97
N ARG A 229 -10.19 -12.88 0.67
CA ARG A 229 -9.28 -12.52 -0.42
C ARG A 229 -9.05 -11.01 -0.49
N ALA A 230 -10.10 -10.22 -0.30
CA ALA A 230 -10.01 -8.76 -0.28
C ALA A 230 -9.21 -8.24 0.94
N GLU A 231 -9.26 -8.95 2.06
CA GLU A 231 -8.45 -8.65 3.25
C GLU A 231 -6.97 -9.12 3.08
N GLY A 232 -6.76 -10.28 2.46
CA GLY A 232 -5.47 -10.93 2.30
C GLY A 232 -4.57 -10.36 1.20
N THR A 233 -5.10 -9.51 0.31
CA THR A 233 -4.33 -8.86 -0.78
C THR A 233 -3.29 -7.85 -0.30
N ARG A 234 -3.14 -7.64 1.02
CA ARG A 234 -2.00 -6.89 1.62
C ARG A 234 -0.98 -7.77 2.36
N GLY A 235 -1.19 -9.09 2.44
CA GLY A 235 -0.30 -9.99 3.18
C GLY A 235 0.82 -10.63 2.34
N LEU A 236 0.80 -10.43 1.01
CA LEU A 236 1.72 -11.06 0.06
C LEU A 236 2.31 -10.10 -0.99
N GLU A 237 2.17 -8.79 -0.77
CA GLU A 237 2.77 -7.75 -1.64
C GLU A 237 3.74 -6.86 -0.85
#